data_AF-A0A2C6AWP7-F1
#
_entry.id   AF-A0A2C6AWP7-F1
#
_cell.length_a   1.000
_cell.length_b   1.000
_cell.length_c   1.000
_cell.angle_alpha   90.00
_cell.angle_beta   90.00
_cell.angle_gamma   90.00
#
_symmetry.space_group_name_H-M   'P 1'
#
loop_
_entity.id
_entity.type
_entity.pdbx_description
1 polymer ?
#
loop_
_entity_poly.entity_id
_entity_poly.type
_entity_poly.pdbx_seq_one_letter_code
_entity_poly.pdbx_strand_id
1 'polypeptide(L)'
;MKNRGFSLIEIVVAVAIMGILSGIVGLQLRSYIAKSKDTKAVATLNTLRVAAQLYQVENEEALIDTASLTTYNEQKVKDALKKLEPYLDNNAKAIIEKPEMAIGGSRASKTGDVIYGGKVRITFKDPNGNSSDGYYMWLEPISPTEACDIKGNKWIEF
;
A
#
# COMPACT_ATOMS: atom_id res chain seq x y z
N MET A 1 24.22 -41.36 -37.38
CA MET A 1 23.91 -40.05 -36.76
C MET A 1 24.56 -40.04 -35.38
N LYS A 2 25.45 -39.08 -35.08
CA LYS A 2 26.18 -39.04 -33.80
C LYS A 2 25.30 -38.32 -32.78
N ASN A 3 24.72 -39.06 -31.85
CA ASN A 3 23.95 -38.49 -30.74
C ASN A 3 24.93 -37.70 -29.85
N ARG A 4 24.96 -36.38 -29.99
CA ARG A 4 25.71 -35.50 -29.08
C ARG A 4 24.86 -35.32 -27.83
N GLY A 5 25.12 -36.14 -26.82
CA GLY A 5 24.62 -35.91 -25.47
C GLY A 5 25.43 -34.81 -24.79
N PHE A 6 24.81 -34.10 -23.85
CA PHE A 6 25.53 -33.19 -22.96
C PHE A 6 26.50 -33.96 -22.07
N SER A 7 27.67 -33.38 -21.83
CA SER A 7 28.63 -33.92 -20.89
C SER A 7 28.13 -33.73 -19.46
N LEU A 8 28.48 -34.67 -18.58
CA LEU A 8 28.21 -34.59 -17.13
C LEU A 8 28.71 -33.26 -16.55
N ILE A 9 29.90 -32.80 -16.97
CA ILE A 9 30.47 -31.54 -16.48
C ILE A 9 29.66 -30.32 -16.93
N GLU A 10 29.07 -30.34 -18.14
CA GLU A 10 28.26 -29.24 -18.65
C GLU A 10 26.98 -29.06 -17.83
N ILE A 11 26.33 -30.17 -17.46
CA ILE A 11 25.13 -30.14 -16.62
C ILE A 11 25.48 -29.66 -15.21
N VAL A 12 26.57 -30.14 -14.61
CA VAL A 12 26.99 -29.75 -13.26
C VAL A 12 27.31 -28.26 -13.20
N VAL A 13 28.07 -27.73 -14.17
CA VAL A 13 28.39 -26.30 -14.24
C VAL A 13 27.13 -25.46 -14.47
N ALA A 14 26.23 -25.90 -15.35
CA ALA A 14 24.97 -25.18 -15.61
C ALA A 14 24.10 -25.07 -14.34
N VAL A 15 23.92 -26.17 -13.60
CA VAL A 15 23.13 -26.16 -12.36
C VAL A 15 23.80 -25.31 -11.27
N ALA A 16 25.13 -25.34 -11.17
CA ALA A 16 25.87 -24.48 -10.24
C ALA A 16 25.64 -22.98 -10.53
N ILE A 17 25.72 -22.57 -11.80
CA ILE A 17 25.47 -21.18 -12.21
C ILE A 17 24.00 -20.79 -11.95
N MET A 18 23.03 -21.65 -12.30
CA MET A 18 21.62 -21.42 -12.03
C MET A 18 21.35 -21.26 -10.51
N GLY A 19 22.00 -22.08 -9.67
CA GLY A 19 21.91 -21.97 -8.22
C GLY A 19 22.36 -20.60 -7.70
N ILE A 20 23.55 -20.13 -8.12
CA ILE A 20 24.09 -18.83 -7.69
C ILE A 20 23.18 -17.68 -8.14
N LEU A 21 22.75 -17.69 -9.42
CA LEU A 21 21.87 -16.64 -9.96
C LEU A 21 20.51 -16.60 -9.25
N SER A 22 19.92 -17.77 -8.95
CA SER A 22 18.63 -17.85 -8.27
C SER A 22 18.65 -17.21 -6.87
N GLY A 23 19.76 -17.35 -6.14
CA GLY A 23 19.93 -16.73 -4.82
C GLY A 23 19.93 -15.20 -4.87
N ILE A 24 20.64 -14.60 -5.83
CA ILE A 24 20.72 -13.14 -5.98
C ILE A 24 19.37 -12.57 -6.44
N VAL A 25 18.74 -13.19 -7.43
CA VAL A 25 17.45 -12.74 -7.98
C VAL A 25 16.34 -12.80 -6.94
N GLY A 26 16.33 -13.80 -6.06
CA GLY A 26 15.32 -13.94 -5.01
C GLY A 26 15.26 -12.74 -4.06
N LEU A 27 16.42 -12.23 -3.63
CA LEU A 27 16.50 -11.06 -2.74
C LEU A 27 15.98 -9.79 -3.41
N GLN A 28 16.33 -9.57 -4.68
CA GLN A 28 15.86 -8.44 -5.45
C GLN A 28 14.34 -8.51 -5.65
N LEU A 29 13.83 -9.69 -6.04
CA LEU A 29 12.41 -9.92 -6.29
C LEU A 29 11.56 -9.59 -5.06
N ARG A 30 12.02 -9.96 -3.86
CA ARG A 30 11.33 -9.63 -2.61
C ARG A 30 11.15 -8.12 -2.44
N SER A 31 12.20 -7.33 -2.70
CA SER A 31 12.13 -5.86 -2.62
C SER A 31 11.20 -5.27 -3.68
N TYR A 32 11.21 -5.81 -4.91
CA TYR A 32 10.32 -5.37 -5.98
C TYR A 32 8.84 -5.65 -5.69
N ILE A 33 8.52 -6.84 -5.20
CA ILE A 33 7.16 -7.19 -4.77
C ILE A 33 6.72 -6.26 -3.64
N ALA A 34 7.60 -5.96 -2.69
CA ALA A 34 7.28 -5.05 -1.61
C ALA A 34 6.97 -3.63 -2.13
N LYS A 35 7.83 -3.06 -2.97
CA LYS A 35 7.60 -1.75 -3.64
C LYS A 35 6.29 -1.72 -4.43
N SER A 36 5.94 -2.83 -5.09
CA SER A 36 4.69 -2.94 -5.84
C SER A 36 3.46 -2.88 -4.92
N LYS A 37 3.51 -3.56 -3.77
CA LYS A 37 2.43 -3.50 -2.77
C LYS A 37 2.27 -2.10 -2.18
N ASP A 38 3.37 -1.42 -1.85
CA ASP A 38 3.34 -0.03 -1.35
C ASP A 38 2.73 0.90 -2.40
N THR A 39 3.16 0.76 -3.66
CA THR A 39 2.62 1.53 -4.80
C THR A 39 1.13 1.27 -4.99
N LYS A 40 0.68 0.02 -4.84
CA LYS A 40 -0.75 -0.33 -4.89
C LYS A 40 -1.54 0.36 -3.78
N ALA A 41 -1.03 0.41 -2.55
CA ALA A 41 -1.70 1.09 -1.44
C ALA A 41 -1.87 2.60 -1.71
N VAL A 42 -0.82 3.25 -2.21
CA VAL A 42 -0.86 4.68 -2.59
C VAL A 42 -1.79 4.92 -3.78
N ALA A 43 -1.77 4.04 -4.78
CA ALA A 43 -2.67 4.14 -5.94
C ALA A 43 -4.14 4.04 -5.51
N THR A 44 -4.47 3.10 -4.62
CA THR A 44 -5.82 2.97 -4.05
C THR A 44 -6.24 4.23 -3.32
N LEU A 45 -5.36 4.82 -2.49
CA LEU A 45 -5.65 6.09 -1.80
C LEU A 45 -6.01 7.19 -2.82
N ASN A 46 -5.23 7.31 -3.90
CA ASN A 46 -5.50 8.30 -4.93
C ASN A 46 -6.82 8.07 -5.66
N THR A 47 -7.18 6.81 -5.96
CA THR A 47 -8.49 6.47 -6.51
C THR A 47 -9.61 6.92 -5.58
N LEU A 48 -9.48 6.68 -4.27
CA LEU A 48 -10.47 7.13 -3.28
C LEU A 48 -10.56 8.66 -3.22
N ARG A 49 -9.43 9.38 -3.30
CA ARG A 49 -9.44 10.84 -3.30
C ARG A 49 -10.12 11.43 -4.53
N VAL A 50 -9.92 10.84 -5.70
CA VAL A 50 -10.63 11.26 -6.92
C VAL A 50 -12.13 11.01 -6.78
N ALA A 51 -12.53 9.86 -6.23
CA ALA A 51 -13.94 9.59 -5.93
C ALA A 51 -14.51 10.58 -4.89
N ALA A 52 -13.74 10.95 -3.87
CA ALA A 52 -14.12 11.95 -2.87
C ALA A 52 -14.35 13.34 -3.49
N GLN A 53 -13.48 13.75 -4.41
CA GLN A 53 -13.65 15.01 -5.15
C GLN A 53 -14.92 14.99 -6.01
N LEU A 54 -15.19 13.88 -6.69
CA LEU A 54 -16.40 13.75 -7.52
C LEU A 54 -17.67 13.79 -6.67
N TYR A 55 -17.68 13.07 -5.53
CA TYR A 55 -18.79 13.13 -4.57
C TYR A 55 -19.04 14.55 -4.07
N GLN A 56 -17.98 15.29 -3.72
CA GLN A 56 -18.08 16.67 -3.24
C GLN A 56 -18.69 17.58 -4.29
N VAL A 57 -18.31 17.44 -5.56
CA VAL A 57 -18.85 18.23 -6.67
C VAL A 57 -20.34 17.96 -6.87
N GLU A 58 -20.80 16.72 -6.69
CA GLU A 58 -22.19 16.34 -6.93
C GLU A 58 -23.14 16.58 -5.75
N ASN A 59 -22.64 16.45 -4.52
CA ASN A 59 -23.50 16.43 -3.31
C ASN A 59 -23.26 17.64 -2.40
N GLU A 60 -22.20 18.42 -2.61
CA GLU A 60 -21.82 19.58 -1.78
C GLU A 60 -21.65 19.27 -0.28
N GLU A 61 -21.53 17.98 0.08
CA GLU A 61 -21.47 17.49 1.46
C GLU A 61 -20.13 16.83 1.79
N ALA A 62 -19.69 16.98 3.05
CA ALA A 62 -18.52 16.29 3.56
C ALA A 62 -18.72 14.78 3.66
N LEU A 63 -17.65 14.03 3.43
CA LEU A 63 -17.68 12.57 3.59
C LEU A 63 -17.86 12.18 5.05
N ILE A 64 -17.24 12.95 5.95
CA ILE A 64 -17.23 12.68 7.38
C ILE A 64 -17.39 13.97 8.19
N ASP A 65 -18.11 13.89 9.30
CA ASP A 65 -18.22 14.99 10.26
C ASP A 65 -16.90 15.18 11.03
N THR A 66 -16.27 16.33 10.80
CA THR A 66 -14.92 16.67 11.25
C THR A 66 -14.84 16.92 12.75
N ALA A 67 -15.97 17.27 13.41
CA ALA A 67 -16.04 17.56 14.84
C ALA A 67 -15.64 16.36 15.74
N SER A 68 -15.48 15.18 15.13
CA SER A 68 -15.31 13.91 15.83
C SER A 68 -14.03 13.14 15.48
N LEU A 69 -13.11 13.76 14.72
CA LEU A 69 -11.89 13.12 14.19
C LEU A 69 -10.68 13.18 15.14
N THR A 70 -10.89 13.36 16.45
CA THR A 70 -9.79 13.41 17.42
C THR A 70 -9.05 12.07 17.55
N THR A 71 -9.77 10.96 17.38
CA THR A 71 -9.25 9.59 17.33
C THR A 71 -9.74 8.85 16.08
N TYR A 72 -9.01 7.82 15.67
CA TYR A 72 -9.43 6.97 14.56
C TYR A 72 -10.72 6.23 14.92
N ASN A 73 -11.75 6.36 14.08
CA ASN A 73 -13.03 5.66 14.21
C ASN A 73 -13.33 4.88 12.93
N GLU A 74 -13.15 3.57 13.00
CA GLU A 74 -13.30 2.67 11.84
C GLU A 74 -14.71 2.74 11.23
N GLN A 75 -15.76 2.83 12.06
CA GLN A 75 -17.13 2.85 11.57
C GLN A 75 -17.40 4.10 10.74
N LYS A 76 -16.95 5.26 11.22
CA LYS A 76 -17.10 6.53 10.47
C LYS A 76 -16.31 6.52 9.17
N VAL A 77 -15.10 5.96 9.18
CA VAL A 77 -14.30 5.77 7.95
C VAL A 77 -15.07 4.88 6.97
N LYS A 78 -15.62 3.75 7.42
CA LYS A 78 -16.42 2.86 6.57
C LYS A 78 -17.65 3.56 5.99
N ASP A 79 -18.37 4.32 6.80
CA ASP A 79 -19.57 5.01 6.35
C ASP A 79 -19.24 6.12 5.34
N ALA A 80 -18.11 6.83 5.54
CA ALA A 80 -17.57 7.76 4.55
C ALA A 80 -17.17 7.05 3.24
N LEU A 81 -16.50 5.90 3.31
CA LEU A 81 -16.10 5.14 2.12
C LEU A 81 -17.30 4.51 1.38
N LYS A 82 -18.38 4.15 2.08
CA LYS A 82 -19.62 3.67 1.44
C LYS A 82 -20.25 4.75 0.56
N LYS A 83 -20.20 6.03 0.97
CA LYS A 83 -20.67 7.14 0.13
C LYS A 83 -19.93 7.22 -1.20
N LEU A 84 -18.70 6.70 -1.26
CA LEU A 84 -17.88 6.66 -2.47
C LEU A 84 -18.17 5.45 -3.36
N GLU A 85 -18.92 4.45 -2.90
CA GLU A 85 -19.20 3.23 -3.67
C GLU A 85 -19.72 3.49 -5.10
N PRO A 86 -20.62 4.47 -5.35
CA PRO A 86 -21.12 4.75 -6.70
C PRO A 86 -20.03 5.22 -7.69
N TYR A 87 -18.93 5.77 -7.18
CA TYR A 87 -17.84 6.36 -7.96
C TYR A 87 -16.64 5.42 -8.12
N LEU A 88 -16.73 4.22 -7.55
CA LEU A 88 -15.64 3.26 -7.50
C LEU A 88 -15.98 2.00 -8.30
N ASP A 89 -14.97 1.43 -8.95
CA ASP A 89 -15.11 0.15 -9.63
C ASP A 89 -15.44 -0.97 -8.63
N ASN A 90 -16.06 -2.05 -9.11
CA ASN A 90 -16.43 -3.21 -8.29
C ASN A 90 -15.28 -3.80 -7.45
N ASN A 91 -14.03 -3.60 -7.88
CA ASN A 91 -12.82 -4.03 -7.16
C ASN A 91 -12.56 -3.24 -5.86
N ALA A 92 -13.14 -2.05 -5.70
CA ALA A 92 -12.97 -1.19 -4.54
C ALA A 92 -13.83 -1.60 -3.33
N LYS A 93 -14.87 -2.41 -3.55
CA LYS A 93 -15.80 -2.86 -2.48
C LYS A 93 -15.07 -3.54 -1.32
N ALA A 94 -14.01 -4.29 -1.61
CA ALA A 94 -13.18 -4.94 -0.60
C ALA A 94 -12.46 -3.95 0.35
N ILE A 95 -12.13 -2.74 -0.14
CA ILE A 95 -11.47 -1.69 0.64
C ILE A 95 -12.48 -0.93 1.50
N ILE A 96 -13.74 -0.85 1.06
CA ILE A 96 -14.84 -0.25 1.82
C ILE A 96 -15.15 -1.11 3.08
N GLU A 97 -15.13 -2.43 2.95
CA GLU A 97 -15.41 -3.35 4.08
C GLU A 97 -14.30 -3.35 5.13
N LYS A 98 -13.05 -3.19 4.69
CA LYS A 98 -11.86 -3.12 5.54
C LYS A 98 -10.99 -1.99 5.02
N PRO A 99 -11.00 -0.80 5.66
CA PRO A 99 -10.20 0.35 5.25
C PRO A 99 -8.71 0.17 5.59
N GLU A 100 -8.19 -1.05 5.46
CA GLU A 100 -6.81 -1.46 5.67
C GLU A 100 -6.24 -2.03 4.38
N MET A 101 -4.96 -1.75 4.12
CA MET A 101 -4.23 -2.26 2.97
C MET A 101 -2.94 -2.90 3.44
N ALA A 102 -2.68 -4.11 2.94
CA ALA A 102 -1.41 -4.76 3.15
C ALA A 102 -0.32 -4.07 2.32
N ILE A 103 0.79 -3.75 2.96
CA ILE A 103 1.95 -3.14 2.32
C ILE A 103 3.08 -4.17 2.15
N GLY A 104 4.08 -3.79 1.38
CA GLY A 104 5.25 -4.59 1.10
C GLY A 104 6.29 -4.56 2.20
N GLY A 105 6.45 -3.39 2.82
CA GLY A 105 7.35 -3.20 3.94
C GLY A 105 7.35 -1.75 4.41
N SER A 106 7.94 -1.54 5.57
CA SER A 106 8.10 -0.23 6.17
C SER A 106 9.48 -0.05 6.78
N ARG A 107 9.86 1.19 7.05
CA ARG A 107 11.11 1.54 7.74
C ARG A 107 10.89 2.78 8.60
N ALA A 108 11.67 2.90 9.67
CA ALA A 108 11.55 4.02 10.61
C ALA A 108 11.92 5.38 9.98
N SER A 109 12.85 5.39 9.02
CA SER A 109 13.34 6.60 8.36
C SER A 109 13.82 6.29 6.93
N LYS A 110 14.18 7.32 6.15
CA LYS A 110 14.67 7.15 4.76
C LYS A 110 15.80 6.12 4.61
N THR A 111 16.68 6.03 5.60
CA THR A 111 17.86 5.15 5.61
C THR A 111 17.74 3.99 6.59
N GLY A 112 16.59 3.83 7.26
CA GLY A 112 16.37 2.77 8.24
C GLY A 112 16.22 1.38 7.61
N ASP A 113 16.32 0.36 8.45
CA ASP A 113 16.14 -1.04 8.07
C ASP A 113 14.72 -1.31 7.58
N VAL A 114 14.61 -2.19 6.58
CA VAL A 114 13.32 -2.59 6.01
C VAL A 114 12.73 -3.74 6.81
N ILE A 115 11.58 -3.48 7.42
CA ILE A 115 10.70 -4.48 7.98
C ILE A 115 9.67 -4.84 6.90
N TYR A 116 9.73 -6.06 6.39
CA TYR A 116 8.83 -6.50 5.33
C TYR A 116 7.45 -6.89 5.87
N GLY A 117 6.42 -6.56 5.09
CA GLY A 117 5.02 -6.68 5.49
C GLY A 117 4.54 -5.47 6.29
N GLY A 118 3.36 -5.60 6.89
CA GLY A 118 2.68 -4.51 7.59
C GLY A 118 1.37 -4.14 6.91
N LYS A 119 0.70 -3.16 7.52
CA LYS A 119 -0.58 -2.64 7.05
C LYS A 119 -0.66 -1.14 7.29
N VAL A 120 -1.33 -0.47 6.37
CA VAL A 120 -1.77 0.92 6.54
C VAL A 120 -3.29 0.96 6.53
N ARG A 121 -3.88 1.93 7.20
CA ARG A 121 -5.32 2.21 7.14
C ARG A 121 -5.59 3.59 6.58
N ILE A 122 -6.78 3.76 6.00
CA ILE A 122 -7.26 5.05 5.52
C ILE A 122 -7.79 5.84 6.71
N THR A 123 -7.38 7.10 6.83
CA THR A 123 -7.89 8.01 7.86
C THR A 123 -8.27 9.35 7.25
N PHE A 124 -9.29 10.00 7.82
CA PHE A 124 -9.65 11.38 7.52
C PHE A 124 -9.08 12.36 8.56
N LYS A 125 -8.36 11.86 9.58
CA LYS A 125 -7.69 12.72 10.56
C LYS A 125 -6.41 13.28 9.94
N ASP A 126 -6.25 14.60 9.99
CA ASP A 126 -5.00 15.23 9.57
C ASP A 126 -3.84 14.75 10.48
N PRO A 127 -2.78 14.15 9.90
CA PRO A 127 -1.65 13.63 10.66
C PRO A 127 -0.84 14.72 11.38
N ASN A 128 -0.93 15.98 10.93
CA ASN A 128 -0.26 17.13 11.55
C ASN A 128 -1.09 17.77 12.68
N GLY A 129 -2.29 17.25 12.96
CA GLY A 129 -3.13 17.73 14.04
C GLY A 129 -3.95 18.98 13.72
N ASN A 130 -4.01 19.41 12.45
CA ASN A 130 -4.93 20.45 12.02
C ASN A 130 -6.37 19.90 11.95
N SER A 131 -7.34 20.81 11.84
CA SER A 131 -8.71 20.44 11.51
C SER A 131 -8.75 19.82 10.11
N SER A 132 -9.26 18.60 10.02
CA SER A 132 -9.58 17.97 8.74
C SER A 132 -10.69 18.74 8.04
N ASP A 133 -10.63 18.77 6.72
CA ASP A 133 -11.69 19.30 5.86
C ASP A 133 -12.86 18.29 5.69
N GLY A 134 -12.69 17.05 6.13
CA GLY A 134 -13.69 15.99 6.00
C GLY A 134 -13.76 15.37 4.61
N TYR A 135 -12.79 15.67 3.74
CA TYR A 135 -12.69 15.18 2.37
C TYR A 135 -11.35 14.50 2.09
N TYR A 136 -10.25 15.12 2.54
CA TYR A 136 -8.92 14.60 2.32
C TYR A 136 -8.68 13.35 3.19
N MET A 137 -7.98 12.39 2.60
CA MET A 137 -7.67 11.10 3.21
C MET A 137 -6.17 10.93 3.28
N TRP A 138 -5.68 10.27 4.32
CA TRP A 138 -4.26 9.92 4.52
C TRP A 138 -4.10 8.42 4.77
N LEU A 139 -2.86 7.96 4.66
CA LEU A 139 -2.47 6.62 5.11
C LEU A 139 -1.84 6.69 6.49
N GLU A 140 -2.43 5.97 7.43
CA GLU A 140 -1.91 5.82 8.78
C GLU A 140 -1.34 4.40 8.96
N PRO A 141 -0.08 4.26 9.38
CA PRO A 141 0.50 2.94 9.63
C PRO A 141 -0.15 2.27 10.85
N ILE A 142 -0.42 0.97 10.77
CA ILE A 142 -0.90 0.15 11.88
C ILE A 142 0.28 -0.64 12.45
N SER A 143 0.52 -0.53 13.76
CA SER A 143 1.56 -1.29 14.47
C SER A 143 1.53 -2.78 14.07
N PRO A 144 2.67 -3.39 13.68
CA PRO A 144 4.07 -2.94 13.85
C PRO A 144 4.64 -2.15 12.66
N THR A 145 3.79 -1.59 11.79
CA THR A 145 4.23 -0.83 10.61
C THR A 145 4.90 0.48 11.02
N GLU A 146 6.08 0.73 10.45
CA GLU A 146 6.86 1.94 10.70
C GLU A 146 6.38 3.14 9.86
N ALA A 147 6.90 4.32 10.17
CA ALA A 147 6.42 5.59 9.62
C ALA A 147 6.59 5.78 8.10
N CYS A 148 7.55 5.09 7.47
CA CYS A 148 7.86 5.24 6.05
C CYS A 148 7.61 3.97 5.23
N ASP A 149 7.33 4.15 3.94
CA ASP A 149 7.32 3.10 2.93
C ASP A 149 8.73 2.52 2.68
N ILE A 150 8.84 1.46 1.87
CA ILE A 150 10.15 0.85 1.57
C ILE A 150 11.12 1.79 0.82
N LYS A 151 10.65 2.92 0.27
CA LYS A 151 11.46 3.94 -0.40
C LYS A 151 11.91 5.06 0.55
N GLY A 152 11.34 5.14 1.76
CA GLY A 152 11.63 6.18 2.75
C GLY A 152 10.69 7.37 2.73
N ASN A 153 9.57 7.30 2.01
CA ASN A 153 8.54 8.33 2.03
C ASN A 153 7.59 8.07 3.21
N LYS A 154 7.18 9.10 3.94
CA LYS A 154 6.27 8.90 5.07
C LYS A 154 4.88 8.54 4.59
N TRP A 155 4.22 7.60 5.26
CA TRP A 155 2.84 7.20 4.92
C TRP A 155 1.86 8.37 4.98
N ILE A 156 2.07 9.26 5.95
CA ILE A 156 1.25 10.45 6.19
C ILE A 156 1.45 11.58 5.18
N GLU A 157 2.48 11.51 4.33
CA GLU A 157 2.82 12.53 3.32
C GLU A 157 2.29 12.16 1.93
N PHE A 158 1.83 10.93 1.74
CA PHE A 158 1.10 10.54 0.52
C PHE A 158 -0.29 11.14 0.54
#